data_AF-A0A3R8S5R4-F1
#
_entry.id   AF-A0A3R8S5R4-F1
#
_cell.length_a   1.000
_cell.length_b   1.000
_cell.length_c   1.000
_cell.angle_alpha   90.00
_cell.angle_beta   90.00
_cell.angle_gamma   90.00
#
_symmetry.space_group_name_H-M   'P 1'
#
loop_
_entity.id
_entity.type
_entity.pdbx_description
1 polymer ?
#
loop_
_entity_poly.entity_id
_entity_poly.type
_entity_poly.pdbx_seq_one_letter_code
_entity_poly.pdbx_strand_id
1 'polypeptide(L)'
;MMAREGVTYEQVKAAAEALTSKQIPVSVRSVRVELGDTGSPNTILRHLNTWRETRPEAPAASSDLPQAILKGINAEMLRVAAEARAEGAGQLALAKAEASDLAAAGETLEAERDALAEQVASLTSERDVLAGRSAEQGAEIERLNKELERERQATEEARIQIARNRLQIDASTEQLTDMRATVDRIESAFSTERQGRVEAERELAGAKADRASLNDRLTETRTRADQQAEAARTASNEVARLQEALNTMTAERAGLSELVDDLRTRADQQGESARLASNEAARFKEAAAREAARADELRADLAQARALIVASANAPGQQAASASDAGPAAGNQPKAARTPRSKKSGGTDQR
;
A
#
# COMPACT_ATOMS: atom_id res chain seq x y z
N MET A 1 11.38 -155.34 -34.47
CA MET A 1 11.13 -154.89 -33.08
C MET A 1 11.21 -156.10 -32.18
N MET A 2 12.21 -156.21 -31.30
CA MET A 2 12.30 -157.34 -30.37
C MET A 2 11.71 -156.92 -29.01
N ALA A 3 10.43 -157.26 -28.80
CA ALA A 3 9.78 -157.18 -27.51
C ALA A 3 10.45 -158.18 -26.56
N ARG A 4 11.10 -157.68 -25.50
CA ARG A 4 11.72 -158.55 -24.49
C ARG A 4 10.60 -159.12 -23.60
N GLU A 5 10.47 -160.44 -23.61
CA GLU A 5 9.53 -161.20 -22.79
C GLU A 5 9.81 -160.96 -21.29
N GLY A 6 8.78 -160.61 -20.52
CA GLY A 6 8.88 -160.38 -19.08
C GLY A 6 8.84 -161.68 -18.27
N VAL A 7 9.37 -161.64 -17.03
CA VAL A 7 9.36 -162.76 -16.06
C VAL A 7 7.94 -163.28 -15.79
N THR A 8 7.80 -164.61 -15.68
CA THR A 8 6.49 -165.29 -15.49
C THR A 8 6.14 -165.53 -14.02
N TYR A 9 4.85 -165.81 -13.74
CA TYR A 9 4.36 -166.11 -12.39
C TYR A 9 5.06 -167.31 -11.74
N GLU A 10 5.23 -168.41 -12.48
CA GLU A 10 5.85 -169.64 -11.97
C GLU A 10 7.32 -169.42 -11.58
N GLN A 11 8.05 -168.57 -12.31
CA GLN A 11 9.42 -168.19 -11.96
C GLN A 11 9.46 -167.42 -10.63
N VAL A 12 8.57 -166.43 -10.46
CA VAL A 12 8.45 -165.65 -9.21
C VAL A 12 8.01 -166.51 -8.04
N LYS A 13 7.08 -167.44 -8.26
CA LYS A 13 6.61 -168.40 -7.26
C LYS A 13 7.72 -169.35 -6.81
N ALA A 14 8.44 -169.97 -7.74
CA ALA A 14 9.56 -170.86 -7.42
C ALA A 14 10.67 -170.12 -6.65
N ALA A 15 10.98 -168.89 -7.04
CA ALA A 15 11.95 -168.05 -6.32
C ALA A 15 11.46 -167.65 -4.91
N ALA A 16 10.18 -167.32 -4.75
CA ALA A 16 9.58 -167.00 -3.45
C ALA A 16 9.55 -168.22 -2.50
N GLU A 17 9.25 -169.41 -3.03
CA GLU A 17 9.27 -170.68 -2.27
C GLU A 17 10.71 -171.06 -1.88
N ALA A 18 11.69 -170.90 -2.77
CA ALA A 18 13.10 -171.09 -2.47
C ALA A 18 13.62 -170.12 -1.39
N LEU A 19 13.17 -168.86 -1.41
CA LEU A 19 13.51 -167.89 -0.36
C LEU A 19 12.84 -168.21 0.98
N THR A 20 11.59 -168.70 0.94
CA THR A 20 10.87 -169.13 2.14
C THR A 20 11.52 -170.35 2.78
N SER A 21 11.96 -171.35 2.00
CA SER A 21 12.67 -172.54 2.50
C SER A 21 14.04 -172.20 3.08
N LYS A 22 14.72 -171.16 2.53
CA LYS A 22 15.94 -170.58 3.07
C LYS A 22 15.70 -169.67 4.30
N GLN A 23 14.47 -169.49 4.75
CA GLN A 23 14.07 -168.55 5.82
C GLN A 23 14.50 -167.09 5.57
N ILE A 24 14.68 -166.71 4.30
CA ILE A 24 15.01 -165.34 3.89
C ILE A 24 13.69 -164.57 3.68
N PRO A 25 13.58 -163.31 4.13
CA PRO A 25 12.37 -162.52 3.92
C PRO A 25 12.07 -162.37 2.42
N VAL A 26 10.91 -162.87 2.00
CA VAL A 26 10.44 -162.83 0.61
C VAL A 26 10.00 -161.41 0.26
N SER A 27 10.91 -160.63 -0.32
CA SER A 27 10.70 -159.26 -0.82
C SER A 27 10.87 -159.21 -2.35
N VAL A 28 10.33 -158.18 -3.01
CA VAL A 28 10.50 -157.97 -4.46
C VAL A 28 11.99 -157.94 -4.84
N ARG A 29 12.82 -157.34 -3.99
CA ARG A 29 14.27 -157.24 -4.19
C ARG A 29 14.96 -158.60 -4.08
N SER A 30 14.67 -159.38 -3.03
CA SER A 30 15.29 -160.70 -2.84
C SER A 30 14.88 -161.67 -3.94
N VAL A 31 13.63 -161.59 -4.40
CA VAL A 31 13.11 -162.42 -5.51
C VAL A 31 13.77 -162.03 -6.83
N ARG A 32 13.99 -160.73 -7.07
CA ARG A 32 14.71 -160.25 -8.25
C ARG A 32 16.16 -160.71 -8.29
N VAL A 33 16.84 -160.72 -7.15
CA VAL A 33 18.21 -161.27 -7.02
C VAL A 33 18.22 -162.77 -7.34
N GLU A 34 17.27 -163.54 -6.80
CA GLU A 34 17.18 -164.98 -7.05
C GLU A 34 16.88 -165.30 -8.53
N LEU A 35 16.19 -164.40 -9.23
CA LEU A 35 15.89 -164.48 -10.67
C LEU A 35 16.98 -163.89 -11.59
N GLY A 36 18.17 -163.59 -11.06
CA GLY A 36 19.31 -163.09 -11.84
C GLY A 36 19.13 -161.67 -12.37
N ASP A 37 18.45 -160.80 -11.60
CA ASP A 37 18.14 -159.39 -11.92
C ASP A 37 17.26 -159.15 -13.15
N THR A 38 16.67 -160.22 -13.68
CA THR A 38 15.72 -160.18 -14.80
C THR A 38 14.31 -159.83 -14.32
N GLY A 39 13.56 -159.11 -15.17
CA GLY A 39 12.19 -158.68 -14.88
C GLY A 39 12.06 -157.30 -14.22
N SER A 40 10.97 -156.61 -14.54
CA SER A 40 10.61 -155.34 -13.92
C SER A 40 10.14 -155.56 -12.47
N PRO A 41 10.56 -154.72 -11.51
CA PRO A 41 10.09 -154.78 -10.12
C PRO A 41 8.56 -154.80 -9.99
N ASN A 42 7.83 -154.12 -10.88
CA ASN A 42 6.36 -154.10 -10.87
C ASN A 42 5.74 -155.44 -11.27
N THR A 43 6.33 -156.15 -12.24
CA THR A 43 5.86 -157.47 -12.66
C THR A 43 6.11 -158.51 -11.57
N ILE A 44 7.27 -158.44 -10.90
CA ILE A 44 7.60 -159.29 -9.76
C ILE A 44 6.65 -159.00 -8.61
N LEU A 45 6.42 -157.73 -8.25
CA LEU A 45 5.48 -157.35 -7.19
C LEU A 45 4.07 -157.89 -7.45
N ARG A 46 3.57 -157.79 -8.69
CA ARG A 46 2.25 -158.33 -9.07
C ARG A 46 2.19 -159.84 -8.83
N HIS A 47 3.16 -160.60 -9.35
CA HIS A 47 3.20 -162.06 -9.17
C HIS A 47 3.45 -162.47 -7.71
N LEU A 48 4.24 -161.68 -6.96
CA LEU A 48 4.48 -161.90 -5.54
C LEU A 48 3.23 -161.69 -4.69
N ASN A 49 2.43 -160.66 -5.01
CA ASN A 49 1.16 -160.42 -4.34
C ASN A 49 0.18 -161.55 -4.62
N THR A 50 0.04 -161.99 -5.88
CA THR A 50 -0.78 -163.16 -6.22
C THR A 50 -0.32 -164.43 -5.47
N TRP A 51 0.99 -164.66 -5.35
CA TRP A 51 1.51 -165.77 -4.56
C TRP A 51 1.18 -165.64 -3.07
N ARG A 52 1.31 -164.44 -2.48
CA ARG A 52 0.96 -164.17 -1.07
C ARG A 52 -0.53 -164.38 -0.79
N GLU A 53 -1.40 -163.91 -1.69
CA GLU A 53 -2.85 -164.00 -1.56
C GLU A 53 -3.36 -165.45 -1.63
N THR A 54 -2.69 -166.30 -2.41
CA THR A 54 -3.07 -167.72 -2.57
C THR A 54 -2.52 -168.63 -1.47
N ARG A 55 -1.80 -168.09 -0.48
CA ARG A 55 -1.24 -168.87 0.63
C ARG A 55 -2.32 -169.14 1.69
N PRO A 56 -2.53 -170.40 2.13
CA PRO A 56 -3.33 -170.68 3.32
C PRO A 56 -2.68 -170.04 4.56
N GLU A 57 -3.38 -169.11 5.21
CA GLU A 57 -2.93 -168.53 6.48
C GLU A 57 -3.01 -169.58 7.60
N ALA A 58 -1.93 -169.70 8.39
CA ALA A 58 -1.93 -170.54 9.59
C ALA A 58 -2.76 -169.87 10.70
N PRO A 59 -3.61 -170.60 11.44
CA PRO A 59 -4.49 -170.00 12.43
C PRO A 59 -3.71 -169.40 13.61
N ALA A 60 -4.06 -168.16 13.96
CA ALA A 60 -3.50 -167.43 15.09
C ALA A 60 -3.94 -168.04 16.44
N ALA A 61 -2.99 -168.23 17.35
CA ALA A 61 -3.27 -168.63 18.73
C ALA A 61 -3.78 -167.43 19.54
N SER A 62 -4.96 -167.53 20.14
CA SER A 62 -5.41 -166.60 21.18
C SER A 62 -4.70 -166.93 22.50
N SER A 63 -4.00 -165.94 23.07
CA SER A 63 -3.55 -166.00 24.46
C SER A 63 -4.38 -165.02 25.28
N ASP A 64 -5.15 -165.54 26.22
CA ASP A 64 -5.98 -164.73 27.12
C ASP A 64 -5.08 -164.12 28.20
N LEU A 65 -4.92 -162.79 28.17
CA LEU A 65 -4.00 -162.07 29.06
C LEU A 65 -4.56 -162.07 30.50
N PRO A 66 -3.74 -162.35 31.54
CA PRO A 66 -4.22 -162.38 32.93
C PRO A 66 -4.88 -161.07 33.38
N GLN A 67 -6.10 -161.17 33.92
CA GLN A 67 -6.95 -160.04 34.32
C GLN A 67 -6.29 -159.05 35.31
N ALA A 68 -5.33 -159.49 36.12
CA ALA A 68 -4.60 -158.62 37.05
C ALA A 68 -3.72 -157.59 36.32
N ILE A 69 -3.08 -157.97 35.21
CA ILE A 69 -2.22 -157.09 34.41
C ILE A 69 -3.07 -156.04 33.68
N LEU A 70 -4.20 -156.45 33.10
CA LEU A 70 -5.16 -155.53 32.49
C LEU A 70 -5.67 -154.47 33.48
N LYS A 71 -5.99 -154.87 34.71
CA LYS A 71 -6.39 -153.93 35.78
C LYS A 71 -5.26 -152.97 36.16
N GLY A 72 -4.02 -153.45 36.27
CA GLY A 72 -2.86 -152.61 36.58
C GLY A 72 -2.55 -151.58 35.49
N ILE A 73 -2.58 -151.99 34.21
CA ILE A 73 -2.41 -151.08 33.07
C ILE A 73 -3.54 -150.05 33.03
N ASN A 74 -4.79 -150.45 33.21
CA ASN A 74 -5.90 -149.51 33.26
C ASN A 74 -5.78 -148.53 34.42
N ALA A 75 -5.36 -148.97 35.60
CA ALA A 75 -5.13 -148.09 36.75
C ALA A 75 -4.03 -147.07 36.47
N GLU A 76 -2.91 -147.47 35.87
CA GLU A 76 -1.82 -146.57 35.51
C GLU A 76 -2.20 -145.62 34.37
N MET A 77 -2.91 -146.09 33.34
CA MET A 77 -3.46 -145.24 32.29
C MET A 77 -4.42 -144.19 32.85
N LEU A 78 -5.28 -144.57 33.80
CA LEU A 78 -6.17 -143.63 34.48
C LEU A 78 -5.38 -142.64 35.34
N ARG A 79 -4.30 -143.07 36.01
CA ARG A 79 -3.40 -142.18 36.77
C ARG A 79 -2.72 -141.15 35.87
N VAL A 80 -2.08 -141.60 34.79
CA VAL A 80 -1.40 -140.72 33.81
C VAL A 80 -2.41 -139.79 33.12
N ALA A 81 -3.58 -140.30 32.75
CA ALA A 81 -4.62 -139.48 32.14
C ALA A 81 -5.26 -138.51 33.14
N ALA A 82 -5.25 -138.78 34.44
CA ALA A 82 -5.65 -137.84 35.48
C ALA A 82 -4.59 -136.74 35.67
N GLU A 83 -3.31 -137.11 35.67
CA GLU A 83 -2.18 -136.18 35.78
C GLU A 83 -2.12 -135.21 34.59
N ALA A 84 -2.21 -135.72 33.35
CA ALA A 84 -2.26 -134.89 32.15
C ALA A 84 -3.50 -133.98 32.09
N ARG A 85 -4.65 -134.45 32.59
CA ARG A 85 -5.85 -133.61 32.71
C ARG A 85 -5.69 -132.53 33.77
N ALA A 86 -5.06 -132.85 34.90
CA ALA A 86 -4.79 -131.87 35.95
C ALA A 86 -3.83 -130.78 35.47
N GLU A 87 -2.75 -131.17 34.78
CA GLU A 87 -1.81 -130.22 34.16
C GLU A 87 -2.49 -129.36 33.09
N GLY A 88 -3.25 -129.95 32.17
CA GLY A 88 -3.99 -129.23 31.14
C GLY A 88 -5.05 -128.29 31.72
N ALA A 89 -5.74 -128.71 32.78
CA ALA A 89 -6.68 -127.85 33.51
C ALA A 89 -5.96 -126.69 34.20
N GLY A 90 -4.78 -126.92 34.77
CA GLY A 90 -3.93 -125.88 35.36
C GLY A 90 -3.47 -124.84 34.34
N GLN A 91 -2.94 -125.29 33.19
CA GLN A 91 -2.53 -124.39 32.10
C GLN A 91 -3.72 -123.60 31.54
N LEU A 92 -4.88 -124.23 31.36
CA LEU A 92 -6.08 -123.54 30.91
C LEU A 92 -6.56 -122.49 31.93
N ALA A 93 -6.48 -122.80 33.24
CA ALA A 93 -6.83 -121.85 34.28
C ALA A 93 -5.88 -120.64 34.30
N LEU A 94 -4.57 -120.88 34.16
CA LEU A 94 -3.57 -119.81 34.05
C LEU A 94 -3.80 -118.93 32.81
N ALA A 95 -3.97 -119.54 31.63
CA ALA A 95 -4.21 -118.79 30.40
C ALA A 95 -5.50 -117.96 30.46
N LYS A 96 -6.55 -118.45 31.13
CA LYS A 96 -7.78 -117.68 31.37
C LYS A 96 -7.55 -116.51 32.33
N ALA A 97 -6.77 -116.69 33.38
CA ALA A 97 -6.42 -115.62 34.30
C ALA A 97 -5.61 -114.53 33.57
N GLU A 98 -4.57 -114.92 32.83
CA GLU A 98 -3.75 -113.99 32.03
C GLU A 98 -4.58 -113.26 30.97
N ALA A 99 -5.49 -113.95 30.27
CA ALA A 99 -6.40 -113.33 29.32
C ALA A 99 -7.35 -112.33 29.99
N SER A 100 -7.84 -112.62 31.19
CA SER A 100 -8.66 -111.71 31.99
C SER A 100 -7.88 -110.47 32.42
N ASP A 101 -6.63 -110.63 32.86
CA ASP A 101 -5.77 -109.53 33.28
C ASP A 101 -5.39 -108.63 32.09
N LEU A 102 -5.06 -109.23 30.94
CA LEU A 102 -4.81 -108.51 29.69
C LEU A 102 -6.03 -107.75 29.20
N ALA A 103 -7.23 -108.34 29.30
CA ALA A 103 -8.47 -107.66 28.95
C ALA A 103 -8.71 -106.44 29.84
N ALA A 104 -8.55 -106.58 31.17
CA ALA A 104 -8.70 -105.47 32.12
C ALA A 104 -7.67 -104.35 31.89
N ALA A 105 -6.42 -104.71 31.60
CA ALA A 105 -5.38 -103.75 31.24
C ALA A 105 -5.70 -103.04 29.90
N GLY A 106 -6.22 -103.78 28.92
CA GLY A 106 -6.66 -103.24 27.64
C GLY A 106 -7.79 -102.22 27.79
N GLU A 107 -8.83 -102.55 28.57
CA GLU A 107 -9.94 -101.64 28.88
C GLU A 107 -9.46 -100.35 29.58
N THR A 108 -8.49 -100.48 30.49
CA THR A 108 -7.90 -99.31 31.18
C THR A 108 -7.15 -98.41 30.21
N LEU A 109 -6.31 -98.99 29.33
CA LEU A 109 -5.55 -98.23 28.34
C LEU A 109 -6.45 -97.57 27.28
N GLU A 110 -7.54 -98.23 26.89
CA GLU A 110 -8.53 -97.64 25.99
C GLU A 110 -9.24 -96.45 26.63
N ALA A 111 -9.61 -96.57 27.91
CA ALA A 111 -10.20 -95.46 28.66
C ALA A 111 -9.23 -94.28 28.82
N GLU A 112 -7.95 -94.54 29.10
CA GLU A 112 -6.91 -93.49 29.17
C GLU A 112 -6.67 -92.83 27.81
N ARG A 113 -6.62 -93.61 26.72
CA ARG A 113 -6.51 -93.09 25.36
C ARG A 113 -7.68 -92.16 25.05
N ASP A 114 -8.91 -92.56 25.36
CA ASP A 114 -10.09 -91.75 25.09
C ASP A 114 -10.11 -90.47 25.92
N ALA A 115 -9.72 -90.55 27.19
CA ALA A 115 -9.58 -89.36 28.02
C ALA A 115 -8.53 -88.39 27.48
N LEU A 116 -7.38 -88.89 27.00
CA LEU A 116 -6.32 -88.07 26.40
C LEU A 116 -6.75 -87.50 25.03
N ALA A 117 -7.46 -88.26 24.21
CA ALA A 117 -7.98 -87.80 22.93
C ALA A 117 -8.97 -86.64 23.12
N GLU A 118 -9.86 -86.75 24.11
CA GLU A 118 -10.80 -85.68 24.46
C GLU A 118 -10.07 -84.43 24.97
N GLN A 119 -9.05 -84.59 25.82
CA GLN A 119 -8.22 -83.47 26.29
C GLN A 119 -7.50 -82.77 25.14
N VAL A 120 -6.92 -83.53 24.20
CA VAL A 120 -6.27 -82.96 23.02
C VAL A 120 -7.27 -82.21 22.15
N ALA A 121 -8.47 -82.75 21.94
CA ALA A 121 -9.52 -82.07 21.19
C ALA A 121 -9.94 -80.75 21.86
N SER A 122 -10.14 -80.77 23.19
CA SER A 122 -10.47 -79.59 23.98
C SER A 122 -9.38 -78.52 23.92
N LEU A 123 -8.11 -78.88 24.18
CA LEU A 123 -6.98 -77.95 24.12
C LEU A 123 -6.74 -77.40 22.71
N THR A 124 -6.99 -78.21 21.68
CA THR A 124 -6.90 -77.78 20.29
C THR A 124 -7.95 -76.71 19.98
N SER A 125 -9.20 -76.93 20.43
CA SER A 125 -10.28 -75.94 20.30
C SER A 125 -9.95 -74.65 21.05
N GLU A 126 -9.49 -74.74 22.30
CA GLU A 126 -9.09 -73.56 23.08
C GLU A 126 -7.95 -72.78 22.42
N ARG A 127 -6.92 -73.48 21.94
CA ARG A 127 -5.83 -72.87 21.19
C ARG A 127 -6.34 -72.13 19.96
N ASP A 128 -7.24 -72.73 19.20
CA ASP A 128 -7.78 -72.13 17.98
C ASP A 128 -8.62 -70.89 18.27
N VAL A 129 -9.42 -70.92 19.34
CA VAL A 129 -10.17 -69.75 19.83
C VAL A 129 -9.22 -68.63 20.26
N LEU A 130 -8.17 -68.94 21.03
CA LEU A 130 -7.20 -67.96 21.49
C LEU A 130 -6.38 -67.38 20.32
N ALA A 131 -6.00 -68.20 19.34
CA ALA A 131 -5.32 -67.76 18.14
C ALA A 131 -6.20 -66.81 17.31
N GLY A 132 -7.49 -67.14 17.15
CA GLY A 132 -8.47 -66.27 16.50
C GLY A 132 -8.59 -64.91 17.21
N ARG A 133 -8.76 -64.94 18.54
CA ARG A 133 -8.84 -63.71 19.35
C ARG A 133 -7.56 -62.87 19.27
N SER A 134 -6.38 -63.49 19.28
CA SER A 134 -5.11 -62.79 19.12
C SER A 134 -4.99 -62.12 17.75
N ALA A 135 -5.48 -62.79 16.69
CA ALA A 135 -5.49 -62.22 15.34
C ALA A 135 -6.45 -61.02 15.24
N GLU A 136 -7.64 -61.12 15.82
CA GLU A 136 -8.61 -60.01 15.90
C GLU A 136 -8.04 -58.81 16.67
N GLN A 137 -7.42 -59.06 17.83
CA GLN A 137 -6.76 -58.02 18.62
C GLN A 137 -5.61 -57.37 17.85
N GLY A 138 -4.81 -58.15 17.11
CA GLY A 138 -3.77 -57.63 16.23
C GLY A 138 -4.31 -56.70 15.15
N ALA A 139 -5.39 -57.11 14.46
CA ALA A 139 -6.05 -56.30 13.45
C ALA A 139 -6.63 -55.00 14.02
N GLU A 140 -7.21 -55.05 15.22
CA GLU A 140 -7.75 -53.86 15.89
C GLU A 140 -6.62 -52.90 16.33
N ILE A 141 -5.50 -53.42 16.84
CA ILE A 141 -4.32 -52.59 17.15
C ILE A 141 -3.79 -51.89 15.88
N GLU A 142 -3.71 -52.59 14.75
CA GLU A 142 -3.31 -51.98 13.48
C GLU A 142 -4.30 -50.88 13.02
N ARG A 143 -5.60 -51.12 13.19
CA ARG A 143 -6.65 -50.14 12.87
C ARG A 143 -6.49 -48.87 13.74
N LEU A 144 -6.36 -49.04 15.06
CA LEU A 144 -6.20 -47.96 16.01
C LEU A 144 -4.89 -47.19 15.78
N ASN A 145 -3.79 -47.86 15.42
CA ASN A 145 -2.53 -47.19 15.09
C ASN A 145 -2.66 -46.31 13.83
N LYS A 146 -3.39 -46.78 12.81
CA LYS A 146 -3.67 -45.97 11.60
C LYS A 146 -4.55 -44.76 11.93
N GLU A 147 -5.53 -44.91 12.81
CA GLU A 147 -6.39 -43.83 13.27
C GLU A 147 -5.61 -42.79 14.08
N LEU A 148 -4.79 -43.25 15.03
CA LEU A 148 -3.90 -42.40 15.83
C LEU A 148 -2.92 -41.60 14.96
N GLU A 149 -2.34 -42.22 13.93
CA GLU A 149 -1.42 -41.53 13.03
C GLU A 149 -2.13 -40.43 12.22
N ARG A 150 -3.34 -40.70 11.71
CA ARG A 150 -4.16 -39.69 11.03
C ARG A 150 -4.51 -38.52 11.96
N GLU A 151 -4.89 -38.82 13.20
CA GLU A 151 -5.21 -37.79 14.18
C GLU A 151 -3.99 -36.95 14.57
N ARG A 152 -2.81 -37.57 14.70
CA ARG A 152 -1.54 -36.87 14.93
C ARG A 152 -1.21 -35.93 13.78
N GLN A 153 -1.35 -36.40 12.53
CA GLN A 153 -1.14 -35.57 11.34
C GLN A 153 -2.12 -34.40 11.30
N ALA A 154 -3.42 -34.63 11.52
CA ALA A 154 -4.42 -33.57 11.58
C ALA A 154 -4.14 -32.54 12.69
N THR A 155 -3.68 -33.01 13.86
CA THR A 155 -3.31 -32.13 14.98
C THR A 155 -2.09 -31.28 14.63
N GLU A 156 -1.09 -31.86 13.98
CA GLU A 156 0.11 -31.12 13.59
C GLU A 156 -0.20 -30.10 12.49
N GLU A 157 -1.00 -30.46 11.50
CA GLU A 157 -1.51 -29.52 10.49
C GLU A 157 -2.27 -28.36 11.14
N ALA A 158 -3.15 -28.65 12.11
CA ALA A 158 -3.87 -27.62 12.85
C ALA A 158 -2.93 -26.71 13.65
N ARG A 159 -1.88 -27.25 14.29
CA ARG A 159 -0.85 -26.46 14.99
C ARG A 159 -0.09 -25.54 14.05
N ILE A 160 0.33 -26.05 12.90
CA ILE A 160 1.00 -25.25 11.85
C ILE A 160 0.07 -24.12 11.38
N GLN A 161 -1.21 -24.42 11.15
CA GLN A 161 -2.16 -23.40 10.71
C GLN A 161 -2.40 -22.33 11.78
N ILE A 162 -2.49 -22.72 13.06
CA ILE A 162 -2.57 -21.76 14.17
C ILE A 162 -1.32 -20.86 14.22
N ALA A 163 -0.13 -21.44 14.07
CA ALA A 163 1.12 -20.67 14.06
C ALA A 163 1.17 -19.68 12.88
N ARG A 164 0.75 -20.09 11.68
CA ARG A 164 0.64 -19.21 10.50
C ARG A 164 -0.36 -18.08 10.73
N ASN A 165 -1.54 -18.40 11.26
CA ASN A 165 -2.56 -17.40 11.54
C ASN A 165 -2.09 -16.39 12.59
N ARG A 166 -1.35 -16.83 13.63
CA ARG A 166 -0.74 -15.92 14.62
C ARG A 166 0.27 -14.98 13.98
N LEU A 167 1.18 -15.50 13.16
CA LEU A 167 2.16 -14.66 12.44
C LEU A 167 1.47 -13.62 11.54
N GLN A 168 0.38 -14.01 10.87
CA GLN A 168 -0.40 -13.08 10.05
C GLN A 168 -1.08 -12.00 10.90
N ILE A 169 -1.64 -12.36 12.06
CA ILE A 169 -2.23 -11.40 13.00
C ILE A 169 -1.17 -10.42 13.49
N ASP A 170 0.01 -10.91 13.89
CA ASP A 170 1.10 -10.06 14.38
C ASP A 170 1.57 -9.09 13.29
N ALA A 171 1.79 -9.58 12.06
CA ALA A 171 2.15 -8.73 10.92
C ALA A 171 1.07 -7.68 10.61
N SER A 172 -0.22 -8.06 10.64
CA SER A 172 -1.32 -7.10 10.43
C SER A 172 -1.42 -6.06 11.55
N THR A 173 -1.07 -6.44 12.78
CA THR A 173 -1.06 -5.54 13.95
C THR A 173 0.07 -4.52 13.84
N GLU A 174 1.25 -4.95 13.38
CA GLU A 174 2.37 -4.06 13.08
C GLU A 174 2.00 -3.07 11.97
N GLN A 175 1.41 -3.55 10.87
CA GLN A 175 0.92 -2.69 9.79
C GLN A 175 -0.11 -1.66 10.27
N LEU A 176 -1.06 -2.06 11.13
CA LEU A 176 -2.03 -1.12 11.72
C LEU A 176 -1.36 -0.08 12.61
N THR A 177 -0.31 -0.46 13.33
CA THR A 177 0.47 0.44 14.19
C THR A 177 1.24 1.47 13.34
N ASP A 178 1.90 1.04 12.27
CA ASP A 178 2.59 1.91 11.33
C ASP A 178 1.64 2.88 10.62
N MET A 179 0.48 2.37 10.20
CA MET A 179 -0.55 3.18 9.55
C MET A 179 -1.11 4.22 10.51
N ARG A 180 -1.34 3.87 11.79
CA ARG A 180 -1.74 4.82 12.84
C ARG A 180 -0.67 5.88 13.08
N ALA A 181 0.60 5.48 13.21
CA ALA A 181 1.71 6.42 13.35
C ALA A 181 1.86 7.35 12.13
N THR A 182 1.46 6.91 10.95
CA THR A 182 1.42 7.73 9.73
C THR A 182 0.27 8.72 9.77
N VAL A 183 -0.92 8.29 10.20
CA VAL A 183 -2.08 9.19 10.42
C VAL A 183 -1.73 10.28 11.43
N ASP A 184 -1.17 9.92 12.58
CA ASP A 184 -0.78 10.88 13.62
C ASP A 184 0.25 11.92 13.08
N ARG A 185 1.20 11.47 12.24
CA ARG A 185 2.16 12.36 11.57
C ARG A 185 1.47 13.30 10.57
N ILE A 186 0.54 12.80 9.77
CA ILE A 186 -0.22 13.61 8.81
C ILE A 186 -1.08 14.65 9.55
N GLU A 187 -1.74 14.26 10.64
CA GLU A 187 -2.54 15.18 11.45
C GLU A 187 -1.69 16.28 12.08
N SER A 188 -0.50 15.94 12.59
CA SER A 188 0.46 16.93 13.12
C SER A 188 0.96 17.90 12.05
N ALA A 189 1.33 17.38 10.87
CA ALA A 189 1.74 18.21 9.74
C ALA A 189 0.59 19.12 9.26
N PHE A 190 -0.63 18.59 9.18
CA PHE A 190 -1.82 19.34 8.79
C PHE A 190 -2.16 20.46 9.80
N SER A 191 -2.04 20.19 11.10
CA SER A 191 -2.21 21.20 12.15
C SER A 191 -1.19 22.34 12.01
N THR A 192 0.07 21.99 11.75
CA THR A 192 1.17 22.96 11.55
C THR A 192 0.93 23.81 10.29
N GLU A 193 0.57 23.19 9.17
CA GLU A 193 0.21 23.90 7.93
C GLU A 193 -0.98 24.84 8.15
N ARG A 194 -2.01 24.38 8.88
CA ARG A 194 -3.17 25.21 9.21
C ARG A 194 -2.79 26.41 10.06
N GLN A 195 -1.89 26.24 11.04
CA GLN A 195 -1.39 27.35 11.85
C GLN A 195 -0.61 28.36 11.00
N GLY A 196 0.33 27.87 10.17
CA GLY A 196 1.10 28.71 9.25
C GLY A 196 0.20 29.48 8.27
N ARG A 197 -0.85 28.83 7.75
CA ARG A 197 -1.86 29.50 6.91
C ARG A 197 -2.59 30.62 7.65
N VAL A 198 -3.00 30.40 8.90
CA VAL A 198 -3.67 31.44 9.72
C VAL A 198 -2.73 32.61 10.01
N GLU A 199 -1.46 32.34 10.28
CA GLU A 199 -0.44 33.38 10.49
C GLU A 199 -0.22 34.19 9.20
N ALA A 200 -0.03 33.53 8.06
CA ALA A 200 0.09 34.20 6.77
C ALA A 200 -1.16 35.02 6.39
N GLU A 201 -2.37 34.52 6.69
CA GLU A 201 -3.63 35.26 6.49
C GLU A 201 -3.69 36.50 7.39
N ARG A 202 -3.20 36.43 8.64
CA ARG A 202 -3.10 37.58 9.56
C ARG A 202 -2.09 38.61 9.09
N GLU A 203 -0.90 38.18 8.66
CA GLU A 203 0.13 39.07 8.10
C GLU A 203 -0.37 39.78 6.85
N LEU A 204 -1.04 39.05 5.94
CA LEU A 204 -1.65 39.63 4.75
C LEU A 204 -2.73 40.65 5.11
N ALA A 205 -3.56 40.38 6.12
CA ALA A 205 -4.57 41.33 6.60
C ALA A 205 -3.91 42.60 7.19
N GLY A 206 -2.86 42.44 8.00
CA GLY A 206 -2.05 43.54 8.53
C GLY A 206 -1.44 44.40 7.43
N ALA A 207 -0.75 43.78 6.46
CA ALA A 207 -0.17 44.49 5.31
C ALA A 207 -1.22 45.22 4.46
N LYS A 208 -2.42 44.64 4.30
CA LYS A 208 -3.54 45.31 3.62
C LYS A 208 -4.02 46.54 4.41
N ALA A 209 -4.09 46.46 5.73
CA ALA A 209 -4.47 47.59 6.59
C ALA A 209 -3.42 48.70 6.57
N ASP A 210 -2.13 48.36 6.66
CA ASP A 210 -1.02 49.32 6.55
C ASP A 210 -1.04 50.02 5.19
N ARG A 211 -1.27 49.27 4.11
CA ARG A 211 -1.42 49.84 2.76
C ARG A 211 -2.60 50.80 2.67
N ALA A 212 -3.73 50.49 3.30
CA ALA A 212 -4.89 51.39 3.36
C ALA A 212 -4.54 52.67 4.12
N SER A 213 -3.91 52.55 5.30
CA SER A 213 -3.48 53.71 6.09
C SER A 213 -2.46 54.60 5.36
N LEU A 214 -1.49 54.00 4.65
CA LEU A 214 -0.55 54.74 3.82
C LEU A 214 -1.27 55.46 2.66
N ASN A 215 -2.26 54.83 2.05
CA ASN A 215 -3.05 55.47 1.01
C ASN A 215 -3.87 56.64 1.56
N ASP A 216 -4.44 56.52 2.77
CA ASP A 216 -5.16 57.61 3.44
C ASP A 216 -4.21 58.77 3.81
N ARG A 217 -3.00 58.48 4.29
CA ARG A 217 -1.97 59.51 4.51
C ARG A 217 -1.53 60.15 3.19
N LEU A 218 -1.45 59.39 2.11
CA LEU A 218 -1.12 59.90 0.79
C LEU A 218 -2.22 60.82 0.25
N THR A 219 -3.50 60.47 0.45
CA THR A 219 -4.60 61.35 0.06
C THR A 219 -4.63 62.60 0.93
N GLU A 220 -4.40 62.51 2.25
CA GLU A 220 -4.32 63.67 3.13
C GLU A 220 -3.13 64.58 2.82
N THR A 221 -1.97 64.01 2.53
CA THR A 221 -0.79 64.81 2.12
C THR A 221 -1.00 65.46 0.76
N ARG A 222 -1.67 64.79 -0.19
CA ARG A 222 -2.09 65.38 -1.47
C ARG A 222 -3.06 66.54 -1.25
N THR A 223 -4.11 66.37 -0.44
CA THR A 223 -5.06 67.46 -0.17
C THR A 223 -4.38 68.63 0.53
N ARG A 224 -3.47 68.39 1.48
CA ARG A 224 -2.65 69.45 2.08
C ARG A 224 -1.73 70.13 1.07
N ALA A 225 -1.12 69.38 0.16
CA ALA A 225 -0.29 69.94 -0.91
C ALA A 225 -1.12 70.78 -1.88
N ASP A 226 -2.31 70.33 -2.26
CA ASP A 226 -3.25 71.09 -3.09
C ASP A 226 -3.70 72.38 -2.39
N GLN A 227 -4.06 72.31 -1.10
CA GLN A 227 -4.38 73.49 -0.28
C GLN A 227 -3.19 74.45 -0.18
N GLN A 228 -1.96 73.95 -0.01
CA GLN A 228 -0.76 74.78 -0.02
C GLN A 228 -0.51 75.41 -1.39
N ALA A 229 -0.75 74.68 -2.49
CA ALA A 229 -0.63 75.21 -3.84
C ALA A 229 -1.69 76.29 -4.11
N GLU A 230 -2.93 76.10 -3.66
CA GLU A 230 -3.98 77.12 -3.72
C GLU A 230 -3.62 78.34 -2.87
N ALA A 231 -3.15 78.15 -1.64
CA ALA A 231 -2.67 79.24 -0.77
C ALA A 231 -1.47 79.98 -1.39
N ALA A 232 -0.56 79.27 -2.05
CA ALA A 232 0.56 79.88 -2.76
C ALA A 232 0.08 80.67 -3.99
N ARG A 233 -0.95 80.17 -4.71
CA ARG A 233 -1.58 80.91 -5.82
C ARG A 233 -2.30 82.16 -5.33
N THR A 234 -3.06 82.08 -4.25
CA THR A 234 -3.74 83.27 -3.68
C THR A 234 -2.71 84.29 -3.18
N ALA A 235 -1.67 83.84 -2.46
CA ALA A 235 -0.57 84.70 -2.05
C ALA A 235 0.17 85.31 -3.25
N SER A 236 0.43 84.56 -4.32
CA SER A 236 1.04 85.08 -5.55
C SER A 236 0.15 86.10 -6.25
N ASN A 237 -1.17 85.89 -6.27
CA ASN A 237 -2.13 86.84 -6.82
C ASN A 237 -2.19 88.12 -5.96
N GLU A 238 -2.09 87.99 -4.65
CA GLU A 238 -2.03 89.13 -3.73
C GLU A 238 -0.72 89.89 -3.88
N VAL A 239 0.43 89.21 -4.00
CA VAL A 239 1.71 89.82 -4.37
C VAL A 239 1.60 90.53 -5.72
N ALA A 240 0.99 89.92 -6.73
CA ALA A 240 0.80 90.57 -8.03
C ALA A 240 -0.09 91.83 -7.94
N ARG A 241 -1.18 91.79 -7.15
CA ARG A 241 -2.02 92.96 -6.87
C ARG A 241 -1.28 94.05 -6.10
N LEU A 242 -0.50 93.68 -5.09
CA LEU A 242 0.33 94.63 -4.34
C LEU A 242 1.42 95.23 -5.24
N GLN A 243 1.99 94.45 -6.16
CA GLN A 243 2.94 94.92 -7.15
C GLN A 243 2.27 95.91 -8.13
N GLU A 244 1.06 95.61 -8.58
CA GLU A 244 0.27 96.50 -9.44
C GLU A 244 -0.11 97.79 -8.71
N ALA A 245 -0.58 97.70 -7.46
CA ALA A 245 -0.85 98.86 -6.61
C ALA A 245 0.43 99.70 -6.37
N LEU A 246 1.57 99.05 -6.16
CA LEU A 246 2.87 99.73 -6.03
C LEU A 246 3.27 100.41 -7.34
N ASN A 247 3.06 99.78 -8.49
CA ASN A 247 3.30 100.38 -9.80
C ASN A 247 2.40 101.59 -10.04
N THR A 248 1.11 101.50 -9.69
CA THR A 248 0.17 102.63 -9.76
C THR A 248 0.60 103.75 -8.83
N MET A 249 0.93 103.45 -7.57
CA MET A 249 1.48 104.44 -6.63
C MET A 249 2.79 105.06 -7.12
N THR A 250 3.64 104.28 -7.78
CA THR A 250 4.90 104.78 -8.37
C THR A 250 4.61 105.67 -9.58
N ALA A 251 3.63 105.34 -10.41
CA ALA A 251 3.18 106.15 -11.53
C ALA A 251 2.48 107.44 -11.07
N GLU A 252 1.64 107.37 -10.03
CA GLU A 252 1.04 108.53 -9.36
C GLU A 252 2.13 109.42 -8.76
N ARG A 253 3.14 108.83 -8.10
CA ARG A 253 4.28 109.58 -7.56
C ARG A 253 5.13 110.21 -8.67
N ALA A 254 5.30 109.55 -9.81
CA ALA A 254 5.96 110.11 -10.99
C ALA A 254 5.14 111.26 -11.60
N GLY A 255 3.81 111.10 -11.73
CA GLY A 255 2.91 112.15 -12.19
C GLY A 255 2.85 113.35 -11.23
N LEU A 256 2.90 113.12 -9.92
CA LEU A 256 3.06 114.18 -8.92
C LEU A 256 4.43 114.86 -9.04
N SER A 257 5.50 114.12 -9.33
CA SER A 257 6.82 114.70 -9.59
C SER A 257 6.82 115.56 -10.85
N GLU A 258 6.18 115.10 -11.93
CA GLU A 258 6.03 115.86 -13.18
C GLU A 258 5.17 117.11 -12.97
N LEU A 259 4.10 117.03 -12.18
CA LEU A 259 3.32 118.19 -11.78
C LEU A 259 4.14 119.19 -10.95
N VAL A 260 4.99 118.70 -10.04
CA VAL A 260 5.90 119.54 -9.25
C VAL A 260 6.92 120.21 -10.18
N ASP A 261 7.48 119.50 -11.15
CA ASP A 261 8.39 120.07 -12.14
C ASP A 261 7.67 121.08 -13.06
N ASP A 262 6.43 120.81 -13.48
CA ASP A 262 5.63 121.72 -14.32
C ASP A 262 5.19 122.98 -13.55
N LEU A 263 4.87 122.84 -12.26
CA LEU A 263 4.66 123.98 -11.37
C LEU A 263 5.95 124.80 -11.18
N ARG A 264 7.11 124.15 -11.18
CA ARG A 264 8.41 124.79 -11.07
C ARG A 264 8.77 125.56 -12.34
N THR A 265 8.59 124.99 -13.53
CA THR A 265 8.75 125.71 -14.80
C THR A 265 7.75 126.86 -14.93
N ARG A 266 6.50 126.71 -14.49
CA ARG A 266 5.56 127.84 -14.43
C ARG A 266 5.99 128.92 -13.45
N ALA A 267 6.55 128.54 -12.30
CA ALA A 267 7.11 129.50 -11.36
C ALA A 267 8.33 130.22 -11.95
N ASP A 268 9.19 129.53 -12.70
CA ASP A 268 10.33 130.11 -13.41
C ASP A 268 9.87 131.05 -14.54
N GLN A 269 8.85 130.67 -15.32
CA GLN A 269 8.22 131.51 -16.35
C GLN A 269 7.52 132.74 -15.75
N GLN A 270 6.91 132.61 -14.56
CA GLN A 270 6.40 133.77 -13.82
C GLN A 270 7.52 134.67 -13.31
N GLY A 271 8.64 134.09 -12.86
CA GLY A 271 9.85 134.83 -12.50
C GLY A 271 10.46 135.59 -13.69
N GLU A 272 10.45 134.97 -14.87
CA GLU A 272 10.98 135.55 -16.10
C GLU A 272 10.07 136.62 -16.70
N SER A 273 8.75 136.41 -16.70
CA SER A 273 7.77 137.43 -17.07
C SER A 273 7.75 138.62 -16.10
N ALA A 274 7.95 138.39 -14.80
CA ALA A 274 8.15 139.47 -13.82
C ALA A 274 9.45 140.25 -14.07
N ARG A 275 10.54 139.57 -14.47
CA ARG A 275 11.80 140.22 -14.87
C ARG A 275 11.65 141.03 -16.16
N LEU A 276 10.94 140.52 -17.16
CA LEU A 276 10.68 141.22 -18.42
C LEU A 276 9.79 142.44 -18.20
N ALA A 277 8.74 142.33 -17.38
CA ALA A 277 7.91 143.47 -16.99
C ALA A 277 8.71 144.51 -16.17
N SER A 278 9.64 144.08 -15.32
CA SER A 278 10.54 144.98 -14.59
C SER A 278 11.51 145.72 -15.52
N ASN A 279 12.06 145.04 -16.53
CA ASN A 279 12.94 145.63 -17.53
C ASN A 279 12.21 146.60 -18.48
N GLU A 280 10.95 146.33 -18.83
CA GLU A 280 10.11 147.27 -19.57
C GLU A 280 9.76 148.51 -18.73
N ALA A 281 9.45 148.35 -17.44
CA ALA A 281 9.23 149.47 -16.53
C ALA A 281 10.49 150.34 -16.35
N ALA A 282 11.68 149.74 -16.34
CA ALA A 282 12.95 150.45 -16.32
C ALA A 282 13.19 151.26 -17.61
N ARG A 283 12.87 150.69 -18.78
CA ARG A 283 12.95 151.39 -20.07
C ARG A 283 11.96 152.55 -20.20
N PHE A 284 10.75 152.42 -19.66
CA PHE A 284 9.80 153.53 -19.59
C PHE A 284 10.27 154.66 -18.66
N LYS A 285 10.94 154.34 -17.55
CA LYS A 285 11.56 155.36 -16.68
C LYS A 285 12.72 156.09 -17.34
N GLU A 286 13.58 155.39 -18.09
CA GLU A 286 14.67 156.02 -18.83
C GLU A 286 14.18 156.88 -20.02
N ALA A 287 13.12 156.46 -20.71
CA ALA A 287 12.50 157.26 -21.76
C ALA A 287 11.88 158.56 -21.21
N ALA A 288 11.16 158.47 -20.08
CA ALA A 288 10.60 159.64 -19.41
C ALA A 288 11.68 160.62 -18.90
N ALA A 289 12.83 160.11 -18.45
CA ALA A 289 13.96 160.95 -18.01
C ALA A 289 14.65 161.69 -19.18
N ARG A 290 14.72 161.08 -20.37
CA ARG A 290 15.27 161.72 -21.58
C ARG A 290 14.33 162.78 -22.17
N GLU A 291 13.02 162.57 -22.06
CA GLU A 291 12.01 163.56 -22.46
C GLU A 291 12.04 164.80 -21.54
N ALA A 292 12.21 164.59 -20.23
CA ALA A 292 12.34 165.67 -19.25
C ALA A 292 13.64 166.48 -19.44
N ALA A 293 14.76 165.83 -19.77
CA ALA A 293 16.01 166.52 -20.08
C ALA A 293 15.91 167.40 -21.34
N ARG A 294 15.21 166.93 -22.38
CA ARG A 294 14.91 167.74 -23.59
C ARG A 294 13.99 168.93 -23.31
N ALA A 295 13.05 168.79 -22.37
CA ALA A 295 12.16 169.88 -21.98
C ALA A 295 12.89 170.99 -21.19
N ASP A 296 13.90 170.63 -20.40
CA ASP A 296 14.72 171.60 -19.66
C ASP A 296 15.77 172.29 -20.55
N GLU A 297 16.28 171.60 -21.58
CA GLU A 297 17.16 172.17 -22.61
C GLU A 297 16.43 173.21 -23.49
N LEU A 298 15.19 172.93 -23.90
CA LEU A 298 14.32 173.89 -24.62
C LEU A 298 13.88 175.08 -23.75
N ARG A 299 13.80 174.92 -22.42
CA ARG A 299 13.55 176.03 -21.48
C ARG A 299 14.77 176.92 -21.29
N ALA A 300 15.99 176.37 -21.35
CA ALA A 300 17.24 177.12 -21.31
C ALA A 300 17.43 177.96 -22.58
N ASP A 301 17.11 177.42 -23.76
CA ASP A 301 17.17 178.13 -25.04
C ASP A 301 16.16 179.29 -25.13
N LEU A 302 14.96 179.13 -24.55
CA LEU A 302 13.96 180.20 -24.43
C LEU A 302 14.37 181.31 -23.45
N ALA A 303 15.17 181.00 -22.43
CA ALA A 303 15.72 181.98 -21.49
C ALA A 303 16.89 182.78 -22.08
N GLN A 304 17.71 182.15 -22.93
CA GLN A 304 18.85 182.80 -23.60
C GLN A 304 18.40 183.74 -24.73
N ALA A 305 17.32 183.41 -25.45
CA ALA A 305 16.70 184.31 -26.43
C ALA A 305 16.01 185.54 -25.80
N ARG A 306 15.55 185.43 -24.54
CA ARG A 306 14.94 186.54 -23.79
C ARG A 306 15.94 187.58 -23.28
N ALA A 307 17.21 187.21 -23.10
CA ALA A 307 18.24 188.10 -22.55
C ALA A 307 18.86 189.06 -23.59
N LEU A 308 18.79 188.74 -24.89
CA LEU A 308 19.39 189.55 -25.96
C LEU A 308 18.45 190.60 -26.57
N ILE A 309 17.20 190.70 -26.10
CA ILE A 309 16.17 191.61 -26.63
C ILE A 309 16.02 192.92 -25.81
N VAL A 310 16.82 193.15 -24.76
CA VAL A 310 16.67 194.34 -23.87
C VAL A 310 17.74 195.44 -24.06
N ALA A 311 18.70 195.34 -24.99
CA ALA A 311 19.68 196.41 -25.23
C ALA A 311 19.95 196.72 -26.72
N SER A 312 19.42 197.87 -27.16
CA SER A 312 19.58 198.56 -28.46
C SER A 312 18.61 198.12 -29.57
N ALA A 313 17.73 198.97 -30.12
CA ALA A 313 17.39 200.37 -29.88
C ALA A 313 15.99 200.64 -30.46
N ASN A 314 15.36 201.76 -30.06
CA ASN A 314 14.49 202.58 -30.92
C ASN A 314 13.33 201.93 -31.71
N ALA A 315 12.12 202.37 -31.34
CA ALA A 315 11.03 202.73 -32.26
C ALA A 315 10.35 201.56 -33.04
N PRO A 316 9.17 201.81 -33.63
CA PRO A 316 7.90 201.82 -32.90
C PRO A 316 6.81 200.96 -33.59
N GLY A 317 5.64 200.90 -32.97
CA GLY A 317 4.46 200.25 -33.51
C GLY A 317 4.42 198.76 -33.18
N GLN A 318 3.29 198.14 -32.96
CA GLN A 318 1.89 198.51 -33.09
C GLN A 318 1.16 197.38 -32.33
N GLN A 319 0.12 197.70 -31.56
CA GLN A 319 -1.26 197.25 -31.81
C GLN A 319 -1.42 195.73 -31.94
N ALA A 320 -2.43 195.09 -31.38
CA ALA A 320 -3.56 195.43 -30.54
C ALA A 320 -4.37 194.12 -30.50
N ALA A 321 -5.32 194.06 -29.55
CA ALA A 321 -6.66 193.55 -29.84
C ALA A 321 -6.78 192.01 -30.07
N SER A 322 -7.84 191.33 -29.68
CA SER A 322 -9.13 191.69 -29.11
C SER A 322 -9.97 190.42 -29.06
N ALA A 323 -11.12 190.53 -28.39
CA ALA A 323 -12.40 189.96 -28.83
C ALA A 323 -12.56 188.45 -28.63
N SER A 324 -13.43 188.02 -27.72
CA SER A 324 -14.91 188.07 -27.75
C SER A 324 -15.54 186.90 -28.52
N ASP A 325 -16.77 186.63 -28.10
CA ASP A 325 -17.76 185.69 -28.64
C ASP A 325 -17.50 184.20 -28.36
N ALA A 326 -18.32 183.49 -27.60
CA ALA A 326 -19.79 183.50 -27.47
C ALA A 326 -20.52 183.27 -28.80
N GLY A 327 -20.78 182.00 -29.09
CA GLY A 327 -21.63 181.54 -30.18
C GLY A 327 -21.96 180.06 -29.98
N PRO A 328 -23.25 179.68 -29.84
CA PRO A 328 -23.65 178.32 -29.51
C PRO A 328 -24.15 177.51 -30.72
N ALA A 329 -24.31 176.21 -30.46
CA ALA A 329 -25.30 175.28 -31.02
C ALA A 329 -25.14 174.64 -32.42
N ALA A 330 -25.30 173.31 -32.40
CA ALA A 330 -25.99 172.42 -33.34
C ALA A 330 -25.32 172.00 -34.67
N GLY A 331 -24.86 170.74 -34.67
CA GLY A 331 -25.40 169.66 -35.54
C GLY A 331 -25.05 169.64 -37.03
N ASN A 332 -24.26 168.65 -37.45
CA ASN A 332 -24.63 167.77 -38.59
C ASN A 332 -23.76 166.49 -38.62
N GLN A 333 -24.40 165.35 -38.89
CA GLN A 333 -23.74 164.09 -39.29
C GLN A 333 -23.37 164.14 -40.79
N PRO A 334 -22.73 163.10 -41.36
CA PRO A 334 -23.53 162.00 -41.91
C PRO A 334 -22.95 160.58 -41.81
N LYS A 335 -23.87 159.61 -41.96
CA LYS A 335 -23.73 158.20 -42.40
C LYS A 335 -23.01 158.11 -43.77
N ALA A 336 -22.57 156.98 -44.37
CA ALA A 336 -22.97 155.58 -44.34
C ALA A 336 -21.87 154.75 -45.06
N ALA A 337 -21.56 153.54 -44.60
CA ALA A 337 -21.93 152.25 -45.22
C ALA A 337 -21.23 151.85 -46.55
N ARG A 338 -20.49 150.72 -46.52
CA ARG A 338 -20.78 149.43 -47.22
C ARG A 338 -19.52 148.55 -47.39
N THR A 339 -19.57 147.31 -46.86
CA THR A 339 -19.46 145.97 -47.52
C THR A 339 -18.62 145.78 -48.82
N PRO A 340 -18.44 144.54 -49.37
CA PRO A 340 -18.39 143.16 -48.82
C PRO A 340 -17.33 142.21 -49.49
N ARG A 341 -17.11 141.00 -48.93
CA ARG A 341 -17.01 139.64 -49.57
C ARG A 341 -16.16 138.70 -48.70
N SER A 342 -16.77 137.69 -48.06
CA SER A 342 -16.86 136.26 -48.47
C SER A 342 -15.60 135.44 -48.10
N LYS A 343 -15.63 134.22 -47.56
CA LYS A 343 -16.66 133.17 -47.45
C LYS A 343 -16.12 132.00 -46.58
N LYS A 344 -17.03 131.29 -45.89
CA LYS A 344 -17.01 129.87 -45.42
C LYS A 344 -15.96 129.45 -44.38
N SER A 345 -16.23 128.58 -43.40
CA SER A 345 -17.41 127.77 -42.97
C SER A 345 -17.05 127.17 -41.61
N GLY A 346 -17.92 127.18 -40.57
CA GLY A 346 -18.69 126.01 -40.09
C GLY A 346 -17.85 125.06 -39.21
N GLY A 347 -18.23 124.58 -38.02
CA GLY A 347 -19.48 124.59 -37.26
C GLY A 347 -19.28 123.85 -35.91
N THR A 348 -20.39 123.75 -35.16
CA THR A 348 -20.82 122.73 -34.16
C THR A 348 -20.14 121.34 -34.25
N ASP A 349 -19.98 120.52 -33.20
CA ASP A 349 -20.90 120.04 -32.12
C ASP A 349 -20.08 119.51 -30.91
N GLN A 350 -20.52 119.61 -29.64
CA GLN A 350 -21.31 118.64 -28.86
C GLN A 350 -21.00 117.12 -29.03
N ARG A 351 -20.74 116.52 -27.85
CA ARG A 351 -20.72 115.09 -27.45
C ARG A 351 -19.49 114.25 -27.76
#